data_AF-A0A5C8GM57-F1
#
_entry.id   AF-A0A5C8GM57-F1
#
_cell.length_a   1.000
_cell.length_b   1.000
_cell.length_c   1.000
_cell.angle_alpha   90.00
_cell.angle_beta   90.00
_cell.angle_gamma   90.00
#
_symmetry.space_group_name_H-M   'P 1'
#
loop_
_entity.id
_entity.type
_entity.pdbx_description
1 polymer ?
#
loop_
_entity_poly.entity_id
_entity_poly.type
_entity_poly.pdbx_seq_one_letter_code
_entity_poly.pdbx_strand_id
1 'polypeptide(L)'
;MKMKMEEIKILIEKFLDGETTLAEETTLYRFFQSGQVPSELRPYRMMFNDYAELPSCNTNRDVKREPRRIDYRHRNHWLRIVVAASLLLLMGTFVGFYLHREQMVAQTYAGSYMIVDGKRIDNWQKIKPKVKATLKEADKIERKVESEYVINEAEGEVLENITDPQQRAELENLLKGV
;
A
#
# COMPACT_ATOMS: atom_id res chain seq x y z
N MET A 1 30.41 -59.05 27.57
CA MET A 1 31.65 -58.24 27.51
C MET A 1 31.65 -57.32 28.72
N LYS A 2 32.59 -57.49 29.66
CA LYS A 2 32.67 -56.64 30.87
C LYS A 2 33.65 -55.50 30.57
N MET A 3 33.13 -54.30 30.33
CA MET A 3 33.97 -53.09 30.27
C MET A 3 34.40 -52.68 31.68
N LYS A 4 35.62 -52.15 31.83
CA LYS A 4 36.09 -51.66 33.12
C LYS A 4 35.47 -50.29 33.41
N MET A 5 35.18 -50.03 34.68
CA MET A 5 34.49 -48.81 35.11
C MET A 5 35.28 -47.53 34.77
N GLU A 6 36.61 -47.59 34.85
CA GLU A 6 37.51 -46.47 34.53
C GLU A 6 37.45 -46.09 33.04
N GLU A 7 37.35 -47.09 32.16
CA GLU A 7 37.27 -46.87 30.70
C GLU A 7 35.99 -46.11 30.32
N ILE A 8 34.88 -46.40 31.01
CA ILE A 8 33.60 -45.73 30.78
C ILE A 8 33.61 -44.29 31.29
N LYS A 9 34.27 -44.04 32.43
CA LYS A 9 34.41 -42.67 32.96
C LYS A 9 35.20 -41.78 32.00
N ILE A 10 36.32 -42.29 31.50
CA ILE A 10 37.13 -41.60 30.48
C ILE A 10 36.29 -41.33 29.23
N LEU A 11 35.47 -42.29 28.80
CA LEU A 11 34.62 -42.14 27.62
C LEU A 11 33.52 -41.09 27.80
N ILE A 12 32.98 -40.96 29.02
CA ILE A 12 31.99 -39.94 29.35
C ILE A 12 32.62 -38.55 29.33
N GLU A 13 33.79 -38.37 29.96
CA GLU A 13 34.49 -37.08 29.93
C GLU A 13 34.81 -36.66 28.50
N LYS A 14 35.37 -37.58 27.72
CA LYS A 14 35.68 -37.37 26.31
C LYS A 14 34.44 -37.05 25.46
N PHE A 15 33.28 -37.63 25.80
CA PHE A 15 32.00 -37.32 25.15
C PHE A 15 31.52 -35.90 25.50
N LEU A 16 31.65 -35.49 26.77
CA LEU A 16 31.30 -34.16 27.23
C LEU A 16 32.21 -33.08 26.61
N ASP A 17 33.48 -33.44 26.34
CA ASP A 17 34.45 -32.59 25.65
C ASP A 17 34.31 -32.62 24.12
N GLY A 18 33.47 -33.50 23.57
CA GLY A 18 33.21 -33.61 22.12
C GLY A 18 34.34 -34.30 21.33
N GLU A 19 35.19 -35.07 22.00
CA GLU A 19 36.35 -35.75 21.42
C GLU A 19 36.09 -37.25 21.12
N THR A 20 34.84 -37.72 21.24
CA THR A 20 34.47 -39.11 20.96
C THR A 20 34.33 -39.41 19.48
N THR A 21 34.67 -40.65 19.13
CA THR A 21 34.38 -41.24 17.82
C THR A 21 33.02 -41.95 17.80
N LEU A 22 32.43 -42.15 16.63
CA LEU A 22 31.13 -42.84 16.48
C LEU A 22 31.12 -44.27 17.05
N ALA A 23 32.25 -44.97 16.98
CA ALA A 23 32.39 -46.33 17.54
C ALA A 23 32.41 -46.32 19.07
N GLU A 24 33.08 -45.32 19.66
CA GLU A 24 33.11 -45.07 21.10
C GLU A 24 31.72 -44.71 21.62
N GLU A 25 31.00 -43.80 20.95
CA GLU A 25 29.63 -43.42 21.30
C GLU A 25 28.66 -44.60 21.23
N THR A 26 28.76 -45.42 20.18
CA THR A 26 27.93 -46.65 20.06
C THR A 26 28.15 -47.59 21.25
N THR A 27 29.39 -47.68 21.72
CA THR A 27 29.76 -48.51 22.87
C THR A 27 29.20 -47.91 24.18
N LEU A 28 29.24 -46.58 24.30
CA LEU A 28 28.68 -45.83 25.42
C LEU A 28 27.16 -45.99 25.51
N TYR A 29 26.44 -45.85 24.40
CA TYR A 29 24.99 -46.06 24.34
C TYR A 29 24.59 -47.49 24.73
N ARG A 30 25.29 -48.50 24.18
CA ARG A 30 25.05 -49.91 24.52
C ARG A 30 25.26 -50.20 26.00
N PHE A 31 26.24 -49.56 26.63
CA PHE A 31 26.49 -49.71 28.06
C PHE A 31 25.30 -49.20 28.88
N PHE A 32 24.82 -47.99 28.62
CA PHE A 32 23.70 -47.40 29.38
C PHE A 32 22.35 -48.07 29.10
N GLN A 33 22.17 -48.68 27.92
CA GLN A 33 21.00 -49.50 27.58
C GLN A 33 20.99 -50.87 28.26
N SER A 34 22.16 -51.43 28.64
CA SER A 34 22.26 -52.78 29.24
C SER A 34 21.62 -52.91 30.63
N GLY A 35 21.14 -51.82 31.24
CA GLY A 35 20.34 -51.81 32.45
C GLY A 35 21.11 -51.96 33.77
N GLN A 36 22.36 -52.42 33.74
CA GLN A 36 23.23 -52.55 34.93
C GLN A 36 24.21 -51.37 35.02
N VAL A 37 23.71 -50.20 35.42
CA VAL A 37 24.52 -48.98 35.58
C VAL A 37 24.90 -48.78 37.06
N PRO A 38 26.20 -48.70 37.40
CA PRO A 38 26.66 -48.40 38.77
C PRO A 38 26.08 -47.09 39.31
N SER A 39 25.94 -46.98 40.64
CA SER A 39 25.31 -45.83 41.30
C SER A 39 25.92 -44.47 40.92
N GLU A 40 27.23 -44.43 40.71
CA GLU A 40 27.98 -43.22 40.33
C GLU A 40 27.64 -42.71 38.92
N LEU A 41 27.22 -43.60 38.01
CA LEU A 41 26.92 -43.27 36.62
C LEU A 41 25.41 -43.13 36.35
N ARG A 42 24.57 -43.31 37.38
CA ARG A 42 23.11 -43.15 37.27
C ARG A 42 22.67 -41.78 36.73
N PRO A 43 23.30 -40.64 37.08
CA PRO A 43 22.87 -39.34 36.57
C PRO A 43 22.94 -39.25 35.05
N TYR A 44 23.92 -39.90 34.42
CA TYR A 44 24.13 -39.87 32.97
C TYR A 44 23.23 -40.84 32.20
N ARG A 45 22.54 -41.76 32.89
CA ARG A 45 21.74 -42.81 32.24
C ARG A 45 20.61 -42.25 31.38
N MET A 46 19.86 -41.28 31.90
CA MET A 46 18.73 -40.68 31.17
C MET A 46 19.24 -39.98 29.90
N MET A 47 20.28 -39.17 30.05
CA MET A 47 20.94 -38.46 28.96
C MET A 47 21.38 -39.40 27.83
N PHE A 48 22.13 -40.46 28.14
CA PHE A 48 22.62 -41.39 27.10
C PHE A 48 21.53 -42.28 26.48
N ASN A 49 20.45 -42.55 27.20
CA ASN A 49 19.29 -43.22 26.62
C ASN A 49 18.60 -42.33 25.58
N ASP A 50 18.39 -41.04 25.89
CA ASP A 50 17.78 -40.08 24.96
C ASP A 50 18.62 -39.93 23.69
N TYR A 51 19.95 -39.87 23.82
CA TYR A 51 20.86 -39.81 22.66
C TYR A 51 20.84 -41.07 21.80
N ALA A 52 20.68 -42.24 22.42
CA ALA A 52 20.60 -43.50 21.67
C ALA A 52 19.29 -43.65 20.87
N GLU A 53 18.24 -42.92 21.26
CA GLU A 53 16.96 -42.85 20.55
C GLU A 53 16.95 -41.81 19.43
N LEU A 54 17.93 -40.91 19.40
CA LEU A 54 18.05 -39.97 18.30
C LEU A 54 18.30 -40.73 17.00
N PRO A 55 17.58 -40.39 15.92
CA PRO A 55 17.84 -40.97 14.62
C PRO A 55 19.28 -40.64 14.24
N SER A 56 20.13 -41.66 14.14
CA SER A 56 21.50 -41.50 13.69
C SER A 56 21.49 -40.74 12.36
N CYS A 57 22.26 -39.66 12.29
CA CYS A 57 22.42 -38.82 11.11
C CYS A 57 23.01 -39.56 9.89
N ASN A 58 23.26 -40.86 10.03
CA ASN A 58 23.71 -41.77 8.98
C ASN A 58 22.60 -42.70 8.45
N THR A 59 21.41 -42.17 8.27
CA THR A 59 20.49 -42.77 7.31
C THR A 59 20.36 -41.78 6.17
N ASN A 60 20.76 -42.22 4.97
CA ASN A 60 20.25 -41.74 3.70
C ASN A 60 18.72 -41.83 3.75
N ARG A 61 18.08 -40.97 4.53
CA ARG A 61 16.68 -40.66 4.37
C ARG A 61 16.70 -39.76 3.18
N ASP A 62 16.54 -40.37 2.01
CA ASP A 62 15.79 -39.79 0.91
C ASP A 62 14.43 -39.41 1.50
N VAL A 63 14.39 -38.32 2.27
CA VAL A 63 13.17 -37.60 2.53
C VAL A 63 12.83 -37.06 1.16
N LYS A 64 12.05 -37.84 0.42
CA LYS A 64 11.28 -37.37 -0.71
C LYS A 64 10.37 -36.29 -0.14
N ARG A 65 10.91 -35.08 0.02
CA ARG A 65 10.15 -33.87 0.30
C ARG A 65 9.31 -33.69 -0.94
N GLU A 66 8.10 -34.26 -0.93
CA GLU A 66 7.12 -33.86 -1.90
C GLU A 66 7.00 -32.33 -1.80
N PRO A 67 7.15 -31.59 -2.90
CA PRO A 67 7.00 -30.15 -2.86
C PRO A 67 5.60 -29.88 -2.31
N ARG A 68 5.54 -29.31 -1.10
CA ARG A 68 4.29 -28.91 -0.46
C ARG A 68 3.63 -27.94 -1.42
N ARG A 69 2.61 -28.41 -2.14
CA ARG A 69 1.85 -27.58 -3.08
C ARG A 69 1.13 -26.54 -2.25
N ILE A 70 1.71 -25.36 -2.15
CA ILE A 70 1.04 -24.22 -1.52
C ILE A 70 -0.14 -23.89 -2.43
N ASP A 71 -1.36 -24.12 -1.95
CA ASP A 71 -2.57 -23.86 -2.74
C ASP A 71 -2.80 -22.34 -2.81
N TYR A 72 -2.29 -21.72 -3.87
CA TYR A 72 -2.43 -20.28 -4.14
C TYR A 72 -3.88 -19.85 -4.44
N ARG A 73 -4.84 -20.79 -4.56
CA ARG A 73 -6.24 -20.46 -4.89
C ARG A 73 -6.89 -19.55 -3.86
N HIS A 74 -6.62 -19.77 -2.57
CA HIS A 74 -7.17 -18.92 -1.52
C HIS A 74 -6.58 -17.50 -1.56
N ARG A 75 -5.27 -17.36 -1.83
CA ARG A 75 -4.61 -16.05 -1.91
C ARG A 75 -5.22 -15.19 -3.03
N ASN A 76 -5.47 -15.78 -4.19
CA ASN A 76 -6.07 -15.07 -5.32
C ASN A 76 -7.55 -14.71 -5.07
N HIS A 77 -8.27 -15.52 -4.30
CA HIS A 77 -9.66 -15.19 -3.91
C HIS A 77 -9.70 -14.01 -2.94
N TRP A 78 -8.83 -14.01 -1.91
CA TRP A 78 -8.71 -12.87 -0.99
C TRP A 78 -8.28 -11.59 -1.71
N LEU A 79 -7.32 -11.67 -2.63
CA LEU A 79 -6.94 -10.53 -3.47
C LEU A 79 -8.12 -9.98 -4.29
N ARG A 80 -8.94 -10.86 -4.89
CA ARG A 80 -10.14 -10.44 -5.63
C ARG A 80 -11.19 -9.79 -4.73
N ILE A 81 -11.40 -10.31 -3.52
CA ILE A 81 -12.32 -9.72 -2.54
C ILE A 81 -11.87 -8.31 -2.15
N VAL A 82 -10.57 -8.13 -1.87
CA VAL A 82 -10.02 -6.81 -1.50
C VAL A 82 -10.18 -5.81 -2.64
N VAL A 83 -9.87 -6.21 -3.88
CA VAL A 83 -10.05 -5.35 -5.05
C VAL A 83 -11.52 -4.98 -5.23
N ALA A 84 -12.44 -5.94 -5.15
CA ALA A 84 -13.88 -5.67 -5.27
C ALA A 84 -14.39 -4.74 -4.16
N ALA A 85 -14.00 -4.98 -2.91
CA ALA A 85 -14.37 -4.15 -1.77
C ALA A 85 -13.85 -2.71 -1.90
N SER A 86 -12.60 -2.53 -2.35
CA SER A 86 -12.04 -1.19 -2.60
C SER A 86 -12.82 -0.43 -3.68
N LEU A 87 -13.24 -1.11 -4.75
CA LEU A 87 -14.00 -0.50 -5.82
C LEU A 87 -15.40 -0.08 -5.35
N LEU A 88 -16.05 -0.91 -4.54
CA LEU A 88 -17.34 -0.59 -3.93
C LEU A 88 -17.25 0.57 -2.95
N LEU A 89 -16.19 0.65 -2.14
CA LEU A 89 -15.96 1.78 -1.24
C LEU A 89 -15.73 3.07 -2.01
N LEU A 90 -14.89 3.05 -3.05
CA LEU A 90 -14.66 4.21 -3.91
C LEU A 90 -15.95 4.66 -4.60
N MET A 91 -16.70 3.72 -5.19
CA MET A 91 -17.96 4.03 -5.87
C MET A 91 -19.03 4.53 -4.90
N GLY A 92 -19.18 3.88 -3.74
CA GLY A 92 -20.13 4.27 -2.70
C GLY A 92 -19.81 5.64 -2.11
N THR A 93 -18.54 5.92 -1.81
CA THR A 93 -18.12 7.25 -1.35
C THR A 93 -18.30 8.30 -2.44
N PHE A 94 -17.93 8.02 -3.70
CA PHE A 94 -18.12 8.94 -4.82
C PHE A 94 -19.60 9.30 -5.03
N VAL A 95 -20.48 8.30 -5.08
CA VAL A 95 -21.94 8.53 -5.21
C VAL A 95 -22.48 9.28 -3.99
N GLY A 96 -22.06 8.88 -2.78
CA GLY A 96 -22.45 9.57 -1.55
C GLY A 96 -22.07 11.04 -1.57
N PHE A 97 -20.81 11.36 -1.90
CA PHE A 97 -20.33 12.75 -2.03
C PHE A 97 -21.09 13.52 -3.11
N TYR A 98 -21.35 12.89 -4.27
CA TYR A 98 -22.08 13.53 -5.37
C TYR A 98 -23.49 13.95 -4.94
N LEU A 99 -24.23 13.06 -4.28
CA LEU A 99 -25.57 13.35 -3.77
C LEU A 99 -25.56 14.37 -2.62
N HIS A 100 -24.57 14.31 -1.73
CA HIS A 100 -24.46 15.25 -0.61
C HIS A 100 -24.13 16.68 -1.06
N ARG A 101 -23.34 16.85 -2.13
CA ARG A 101 -23.01 18.18 -2.67
C ARG A 101 -24.25 18.96 -3.10
N GLU A 102 -25.23 18.31 -3.72
CA GLU A 102 -26.48 18.97 -4.13
C GLU A 102 -27.25 19.55 -2.93
N GLN A 103 -27.25 18.82 -1.80
CA GLN A 103 -27.92 19.26 -0.57
C GLN A 103 -27.18 20.42 0.12
N MET A 104 -25.85 20.36 0.18
CA MET A 104 -25.05 21.44 0.78
C MET A 104 -25.19 22.76 0.02
N VAL A 105 -25.20 22.72 -1.32
CA VAL A 105 -25.44 23.91 -2.13
C VAL A 105 -26.85 24.45 -1.86
N ALA A 106 -27.87 23.59 -1.80
CA ALA A 106 -29.22 24.03 -1.47
C ALA A 106 -29.30 24.71 -0.08
N GLN A 107 -28.48 24.28 0.89
CA GLN A 107 -28.40 24.91 2.21
C GLN A 107 -27.72 26.28 2.18
N THR A 108 -26.62 26.46 1.44
CA THR A 108 -25.94 27.77 1.33
C THR A 108 -26.84 28.85 0.74
N TYR A 109 -27.75 28.46 -0.16
CA TYR A 109 -28.72 29.37 -0.78
C TYR A 109 -30.12 29.25 -0.14
N ALA A 110 -30.25 28.60 1.02
CA ALA A 110 -31.52 28.50 1.73
C ALA A 110 -31.96 29.89 2.19
N GLY A 111 -33.14 30.33 1.75
CA GLY A 111 -33.68 31.67 2.01
C GLY A 111 -33.34 32.73 0.97
N SER A 112 -32.46 32.42 0.02
CA SER A 112 -32.20 33.29 -1.14
C SER A 112 -33.38 33.29 -2.09
N TYR A 113 -33.71 34.47 -2.64
CA TYR A 113 -34.79 34.65 -3.60
C TYR A 113 -34.31 35.45 -4.82
N MET A 114 -35.08 35.39 -5.89
CA MET A 114 -34.83 36.18 -7.10
C MET A 114 -36.11 36.91 -7.51
N ILE A 115 -35.99 38.15 -7.96
CA ILE A 115 -37.10 38.91 -8.53
C ILE A 115 -36.90 38.93 -10.05
N VAL A 116 -37.86 38.39 -10.79
CA VAL A 116 -37.86 38.40 -12.26
C VAL A 116 -39.19 38.99 -12.70
N ASP A 117 -39.15 40.07 -13.47
CA ASP A 117 -40.35 40.77 -13.97
C ASP A 117 -41.34 41.16 -12.86
N GLY A 118 -40.81 41.64 -11.73
CA GLY A 118 -41.60 42.00 -10.55
C GLY A 118 -42.17 40.83 -9.75
N LYS A 119 -41.94 39.58 -10.16
CA LYS A 119 -42.38 38.37 -9.44
C LYS A 119 -41.23 37.78 -8.64
N ARG A 120 -41.46 37.60 -7.33
CA ARG A 120 -40.53 36.91 -6.43
C ARG A 120 -40.58 35.39 -6.65
N ILE A 121 -39.42 34.79 -6.80
CA ILE A 121 -39.21 33.35 -6.96
C ILE A 121 -38.32 32.88 -5.82
N ASP A 122 -38.85 31.99 -5.00
CA ASP A 122 -38.15 31.39 -3.85
C ASP A 122 -37.75 29.92 -4.07
N ASN A 123 -38.21 29.30 -5.16
CA ASN A 123 -37.94 27.90 -5.44
C ASN A 123 -36.51 27.70 -5.95
N TRP A 124 -35.65 27.09 -5.13
CA TRP A 124 -34.25 26.78 -5.46
C TRP A 124 -34.08 26.05 -6.80
N GLN A 125 -34.95 25.09 -7.13
CA GLN A 125 -34.85 24.36 -8.41
C GLN A 125 -35.04 25.27 -9.63
N LYS A 126 -35.78 26.38 -9.48
CA LYS A 126 -35.97 27.39 -10.54
C LYS A 126 -34.85 28.45 -10.53
N ILE A 127 -34.30 28.76 -9.36
CA ILE A 127 -33.26 29.79 -9.18
C ILE A 127 -31.89 29.26 -9.62
N LYS A 128 -31.52 28.04 -9.22
CA LYS A 128 -30.21 27.41 -9.48
C LYS A 128 -29.75 27.50 -10.94
N PRO A 129 -30.54 27.09 -11.96
CA PRO A 129 -30.08 27.14 -13.35
C PRO A 129 -29.86 28.58 -13.83
N LYS A 130 -30.68 29.53 -13.38
CA LYS A 130 -30.53 30.95 -13.74
C LYS A 130 -29.26 31.53 -13.14
N VAL A 131 -29.02 31.32 -11.84
CA VAL A 131 -27.79 31.76 -11.17
C VAL A 131 -26.56 31.19 -11.88
N LYS A 132 -26.57 29.89 -12.20
CA LYS A 132 -25.45 29.26 -12.93
C LYS A 132 -25.23 29.86 -14.31
N ALA A 133 -26.30 30.17 -15.04
CA ALA A 133 -26.21 30.81 -16.36
C ALA A 133 -25.63 32.23 -16.25
N THR A 134 -26.15 33.04 -15.32
CA THR A 134 -25.68 34.41 -15.10
C THR A 134 -24.21 34.46 -14.69
N LEU A 135 -23.78 33.57 -13.77
CA LEU A 135 -22.37 33.49 -13.37
C LEU A 135 -21.48 33.08 -14.55
N LYS A 136 -21.91 32.10 -15.35
CA LYS A 136 -21.15 31.67 -16.54
C LYS A 136 -21.03 32.78 -17.58
N GLU A 137 -22.07 33.60 -17.72
CA GLU A 137 -22.05 34.77 -18.60
C GLU A 137 -21.10 35.85 -18.08
N ALA A 138 -21.16 36.15 -16.78
CA ALA A 138 -20.23 37.07 -16.12
C ALA A 138 -18.78 36.63 -16.32
N ASP A 139 -18.45 35.36 -16.05
CA ASP A 139 -17.11 34.79 -16.27
C ASP A 139 -16.63 34.96 -17.73
N LYS A 140 -17.56 34.87 -18.70
CA LYS A 140 -17.23 35.04 -20.12
C LYS A 140 -16.95 36.51 -20.44
N ILE A 141 -17.72 37.42 -19.87
CA ILE A 141 -17.51 38.86 -20.02
C ILE A 141 -16.18 39.26 -19.38
N GLU A 142 -15.90 38.82 -18.15
CA GLU A 142 -14.64 39.10 -17.45
C GLU A 142 -13.42 38.65 -18.25
N ARG A 143 -13.41 37.40 -18.74
CA ARG A 143 -12.33 36.91 -19.60
C ARG A 143 -12.18 37.71 -20.89
N LYS A 144 -13.30 38.11 -21.50
CA LYS A 144 -13.25 38.93 -22.70
C LYS A 144 -12.61 40.28 -22.41
N VAL A 145 -13.06 40.94 -21.35
CA VAL A 145 -12.54 42.26 -20.92
C VAL A 145 -11.05 42.16 -20.54
N GLU A 146 -10.65 41.11 -19.82
CA GLU A 146 -9.23 40.89 -19.48
C GLU A 146 -8.38 40.68 -20.74
N SER A 147 -8.85 39.85 -21.69
CA SER A 147 -8.13 39.65 -22.95
C SER A 147 -8.07 40.92 -23.79
N GLU A 148 -9.14 41.70 -23.84
CA GLU A 148 -9.23 42.95 -24.60
C GLU A 148 -8.34 44.04 -23.97
N TYR A 149 -8.27 44.09 -22.64
CA TYR A 149 -7.35 44.96 -21.92
C TYR A 149 -5.88 44.63 -22.24
N VAL A 150 -5.49 43.35 -22.15
CA VAL A 150 -4.10 42.92 -22.45
C VAL A 150 -3.73 43.19 -23.91
N ILE A 151 -4.66 42.99 -24.85
CA ILE A 151 -4.43 43.29 -26.26
C ILE A 151 -4.26 44.80 -26.46
N ASN A 152 -5.16 45.62 -25.91
CA ASN A 152 -5.08 47.08 -26.04
C ASN A 152 -3.82 47.66 -25.39
N GLU A 153 -3.38 47.11 -24.26
CA GLU A 153 -2.13 47.50 -23.59
C GLU A 153 -0.92 47.18 -24.47
N ALA A 154 -0.86 45.95 -25.01
CA ALA A 154 0.21 45.56 -25.94
C ALA A 154 0.22 46.39 -27.24
N GLU A 155 -0.95 46.70 -27.80
CA GLU A 155 -1.09 47.58 -28.96
C GLU A 155 -0.58 48.99 -28.66
N GLY A 156 -0.91 49.53 -27.48
CA GLY A 156 -0.43 50.82 -27.00
C GLY A 156 1.10 50.87 -26.90
N GLU A 157 1.71 49.89 -26.24
CA GLU A 157 3.16 49.78 -26.11
C GLU A 157 3.87 49.70 -27.46
N VAL A 158 3.33 48.94 -28.42
CA VAL A 158 3.90 48.84 -29.77
C VAL A 158 3.80 50.18 -30.50
N LEU A 159 2.64 50.85 -30.44
CA LEU A 159 2.44 52.15 -31.10
C LEU A 159 3.30 53.27 -30.48
N GLU A 160 3.59 53.21 -29.18
CA GLU A 160 4.47 54.16 -28.49
C GLU A 160 5.95 54.01 -28.87
N ASN A 161 6.38 52.80 -29.22
CA ASN A 161 7.75 52.52 -29.61
C ASN A 161 8.07 52.84 -31.09
N ILE A 162 7.08 53.21 -31.90
CA ILE A 162 7.28 53.58 -33.32
C ILE A 162 7.56 55.08 -33.44
N THR A 163 8.77 55.42 -33.91
CA THR A 163 9.22 56.82 -34.07
C THR A 163 8.70 57.49 -35.35
N ASP A 164 8.40 56.74 -36.40
CA ASP A 164 7.88 57.27 -37.67
C ASP A 164 6.35 57.47 -37.62
N PRO A 165 5.84 58.72 -37.78
CA PRO A 165 4.41 59.01 -37.75
C PRO A 165 3.59 58.30 -38.84
N GLN A 166 4.18 58.06 -40.03
CA GLN A 166 3.46 57.41 -41.12
C GLN A 166 3.28 55.92 -40.85
N GLN A 167 4.33 55.24 -40.36
CA GLN A 167 4.27 53.84 -39.99
C GLN A 167 3.33 53.59 -38.81
N ARG A 168 3.33 54.50 -37.82
CA ARG A 168 2.39 54.44 -36.70
C ARG A 168 0.94 54.53 -37.16
N ALA A 169 0.62 55.45 -38.07
CA ALA A 169 -0.73 55.62 -38.60
C ALA A 169 -1.20 54.44 -39.46
N GLU A 170 -0.28 53.82 -40.21
CA GLU A 170 -0.56 52.59 -40.96
C GLU A 170 -0.88 51.42 -40.02
N LEU A 171 -0.06 51.22 -38.98
CA LEU A 171 -0.27 50.15 -38.00
C LEU A 171 -1.57 50.35 -37.20
N GLU A 172 -1.88 51.58 -36.81
CA GLU A 172 -3.14 51.91 -36.13
C GLU A 172 -4.38 51.57 -36.98
N ASN A 173 -4.32 51.79 -38.30
CA ASN A 173 -5.39 51.40 -39.21
C ASN A 173 -5.51 49.89 -39.39
N LEU A 174 -4.40 49.15 -39.31
CA LEU A 174 -4.41 47.68 -39.35
C LEU A 174 -5.00 47.08 -38.06
N LEU A 175 -4.68 47.65 -36.90
CA LEU A 175 -5.19 47.19 -35.60
C LEU A 175 -6.68 47.47 -35.41
N LYS A 176 -7.21 48.59 -35.93
CA LYS A 176 -8.66 48.91 -35.92
C LYS A 176 -9.52 48.00 -36.82
N GLY A 177 -8.90 47.20 -37.70
CA GLY A 177 -9.57 46.38 -38.70
C GLY A 177 -9.80 44.91 -38.33
N VAL A 178 -9.35 44.48 -37.15
CA VAL A 178 -9.45 43.10 -36.62
C VAL A 178 -10.53 43.03 -35.53
#